data_AF-A0AAI8YFB1-F1
#
_entry.id   AF-A0AAI8YFB1-F1
#
_cell.length_a   1.000
_cell.length_b   1.000
_cell.length_c   1.000
_cell.angle_alpha   90.00
_cell.angle_beta   90.00
_cell.angle_gamma   90.00
#
_symmetry.space_group_name_H-M   'P 1'
#
loop_
_entity.id
_entity.type
_entity.pdbx_description
1 polymer ?
#
loop_
_entity_poly.entity_id
_entity_poly.type
_entity_poly.pdbx_seq_one_letter_code
_entity_poly.pdbx_strand_id
1 'polypeptide(L)'
;MFKPTYWIKWQHEKYGETRKQQQEDPFYCECRAYGRLKETRNENLAIKTYGYIIFDSDSDNDEFVDTIISDGEPSTQKAFRGNDYHRFNPTHLRVTEDVRPGRGIVKQLVQDKPEFRRSMIPQMMKDIESLHKLGIYVGGNIRADAYLDGKLIDFSRAWTVPHDRLDGEMGSPDDLTGFEDFEAFDHLIDRWNEEHPRQQEGLRKEKG
;
A
#
# COMPACT_ATOMS: atom_id res chain seq x y z
N MET A 1 -2.76 0.64 22.27
CA MET A 1 -3.74 1.46 21.53
C MET A 1 -2.96 2.24 20.48
N PHE A 2 -3.15 1.96 19.18
CA PHE A 2 -2.45 2.65 18.10
C PHE A 2 -3.00 4.08 18.02
N LYS A 3 -2.16 5.09 18.25
CA LYS A 3 -2.51 6.49 18.05
C LYS A 3 -1.54 7.06 17.00
N PRO A 4 -1.96 7.17 15.72
CA PRO A 4 -1.09 7.59 14.61
C PRO A 4 -0.34 8.91 14.88
N THR A 5 -0.94 9.80 15.67
CA THR A 5 -0.41 11.15 15.96
C THR A 5 0.84 11.16 16.83
N TYR A 6 1.03 10.20 17.74
CA TYR A 6 2.22 10.17 18.60
C TYR A 6 3.48 9.75 17.84
N TRP A 7 3.30 8.95 16.80
CA TRP A 7 4.38 8.41 15.98
C TRP A 7 4.92 9.44 14.97
N ILE A 8 4.01 10.18 14.34
CA ILE A 8 4.31 11.33 13.48
C ILE A 8 5.18 12.35 14.22
N LYS A 9 4.85 12.60 15.50
CA LYS A 9 5.60 13.50 16.37
C LYS A 9 7.01 12.98 16.70
N TRP A 10 7.14 11.70 17.06
CA TRP A 10 8.44 11.10 17.39
C TRP A 10 9.44 11.11 16.23
N GLN A 11 8.99 10.83 15.00
CA GLN A 11 9.86 10.86 13.81
C GLN A 11 10.25 12.27 13.39
N HIS A 12 9.33 13.24 13.48
CA HIS A 12 9.67 14.64 13.26
C HIS A 12 10.71 15.13 14.28
N GLU A 13 10.57 14.73 15.55
CA GLU A 13 11.51 15.08 16.62
C GLU A 13 12.88 14.40 16.46
N LYS A 14 12.93 13.16 15.97
CA LYS A 14 14.18 12.40 15.83
C LYS A 14 14.93 12.62 14.51
N TYR A 15 14.21 12.73 13.39
CA TYR A 15 14.79 12.75 12.05
C TYR A 15 14.51 14.03 11.24
N GLY A 16 13.75 14.99 11.81
CA GLY A 16 13.50 16.29 11.16
C GLY A 16 12.62 16.22 9.91
N GLU A 17 11.90 15.13 9.69
CA GLU A 17 11.05 14.95 8.52
C GLU A 17 9.83 15.87 8.54
N THR A 18 9.56 16.52 7.41
CA THR A 18 8.35 17.31 7.22
C THR A 18 7.12 16.40 7.12
N ARG A 19 5.94 16.94 7.47
CA ARG A 19 4.65 16.26 7.31
C ARG A 19 4.45 15.71 5.88
N LYS A 20 4.87 16.46 4.86
CA LYS A 20 4.78 16.06 3.45
C LYS A 20 5.64 14.83 3.14
N GLN A 21 6.89 14.82 3.61
CA GLN A 21 7.79 13.66 3.41
C GLN A 21 7.23 12.39 4.05
N GLN A 22 6.64 12.49 5.23
CA GLN A 22 5.99 11.36 5.89
C GLN A 22 4.73 10.89 5.15
N GLN A 23 3.95 11.80 4.57
CA GLN A 23 2.76 11.46 3.80
C GLN A 23 3.07 10.82 2.43
N GLU A 24 4.30 10.94 1.93
CA GLU A 24 4.76 10.34 0.67
C GLU A 24 5.66 9.09 0.88
N ASP A 25 5.99 8.75 2.13
CA ASP A 25 6.77 7.57 2.49
C ASP A 25 5.88 6.31 2.43
N PRO A 26 6.27 5.26 1.68
CA PRO A 26 5.46 4.05 1.49
C PRO A 26 5.03 3.34 2.77
N PHE A 27 5.93 3.24 3.75
CA PHE A 27 5.64 2.59 5.02
C PHE A 27 4.59 3.41 5.80
N TYR A 28 4.68 4.73 5.76
CA TYR A 28 3.71 5.61 6.41
C TYR A 28 2.35 5.62 5.71
N CYS A 29 2.30 5.65 4.38
CA CYS A 29 1.05 5.52 3.62
C CYS A 29 0.27 4.28 4.08
N GLU A 30 0.95 3.14 4.13
CA GLU A 30 0.34 1.87 4.48
C GLU A 30 -0.07 1.79 5.96
N CYS A 31 0.79 2.26 6.87
CA CYS A 31 0.45 2.35 8.30
C CYS A 31 -0.78 3.23 8.54
N ARG A 32 -0.92 4.33 7.81
CA ARG A 32 -2.07 5.24 7.95
C ARG A 32 -3.35 4.61 7.41
N ALA A 33 -3.29 3.92 6.27
CA ALA A 33 -4.43 3.20 5.72
C ALA A 33 -4.93 2.11 6.70
N TYR A 34 -4.05 1.21 7.15
CA TYR A 34 -4.43 0.18 8.11
C TYR A 34 -4.86 0.76 9.48
N GLY A 35 -4.22 1.86 9.91
CA GLY A 35 -4.64 2.61 11.09
C GLY A 35 -6.10 3.08 10.97
N ARG A 36 -6.46 3.68 9.84
CA ARG A 36 -7.82 4.15 9.57
C ARG A 36 -8.84 3.02 9.47
N LEU A 37 -8.48 1.90 8.84
CA LEU A 37 -9.34 0.70 8.80
C LEU A 37 -9.66 0.20 10.20
N LYS A 38 -8.66 0.17 11.09
CA LYS A 38 -8.83 -0.24 12.48
C LYS A 38 -9.65 0.75 13.30
N GLU A 39 -9.39 2.05 13.17
CA GLU A 39 -10.14 3.11 13.85
C GLU A 39 -11.64 3.07 13.51
N THR A 40 -11.96 2.75 12.26
CA THR A 40 -13.33 2.71 11.74
C THR A 40 -13.99 1.33 11.81
N ARG A 41 -13.25 0.30 12.26
CA ARG A 41 -13.68 -1.11 12.33
C ARG A 41 -14.05 -1.72 10.97
N ASN A 42 -13.31 -1.35 9.92
CA ASN A 42 -13.47 -1.85 8.55
C ASN A 42 -12.26 -2.68 8.09
N GLU A 43 -11.59 -3.37 9.01
CA GLU A 43 -10.40 -4.20 8.71
C GLU A 43 -10.70 -5.32 7.69
N ASN A 44 -11.97 -5.64 7.44
CA ASN A 44 -12.41 -6.59 6.42
C ASN A 44 -12.23 -6.09 4.97
N LEU A 45 -11.92 -4.81 4.74
CA LEU A 45 -11.68 -4.25 3.41
C LEU A 45 -10.28 -4.60 2.85
N ALA A 46 -9.37 -5.09 3.69
CA ALA A 46 -8.01 -5.44 3.31
C ALA A 46 -7.60 -6.77 3.94
N ILE A 47 -6.42 -7.26 3.56
CA ILE A 47 -5.80 -8.36 4.32
C ILE A 47 -5.53 -7.91 5.76
N LYS A 48 -5.64 -8.85 6.70
CA LYS A 48 -5.42 -8.54 8.11
C LYS A 48 -3.96 -8.12 8.36
N THR A 49 -3.79 -7.00 9.06
CA THR A 49 -2.49 -6.49 9.50
C THR A 49 -2.37 -6.56 11.01
N TYR A 50 -1.27 -7.11 11.49
CA TYR A 50 -0.99 -7.27 12.92
C TYR A 50 -0.22 -6.08 13.51
N GLY A 51 0.50 -5.34 12.67
CA GLY A 51 1.26 -4.16 13.07
C GLY A 51 2.49 -3.98 12.20
N TYR A 52 3.55 -3.47 12.79
CA TYR A 52 4.82 -3.24 12.14
C TYR A 52 5.98 -3.66 13.07
N ILE A 53 7.14 -3.85 12.48
CA ILE A 53 8.41 -4.12 13.16
C ILE A 53 9.41 -3.06 12.71
N ILE A 54 10.24 -2.60 13.63
CA ILE A 54 11.41 -1.78 13.37
C ILE A 54 12.63 -2.64 13.67
N PHE A 55 13.55 -2.73 12.71
CA PHE A 55 14.84 -3.40 12.89
C PHE A 55 15.81 -2.39 13.50
N ASP A 56 16.43 -2.72 14.62
CA ASP A 56 17.44 -1.84 15.25
C ASP A 56 18.72 -1.83 14.40
N SER A 57 19.49 -0.74 14.41
CA SER A 57 20.68 -0.59 13.56
C SER A 57 21.95 -1.19 14.17
N ASP A 58 21.82 -2.28 14.92
CA ASP A 58 22.97 -3.03 15.43
C ASP A 58 23.40 -4.07 14.38
N SER A 59 24.70 -4.34 14.30
CA SER A 59 25.35 -5.16 13.27
C SER A 59 24.74 -6.56 13.06
N ASP A 60 24.06 -7.12 14.07
CA ASP A 60 23.41 -8.42 13.98
C ASP A 60 22.06 -8.37 13.21
N ASN A 61 21.42 -7.19 13.16
CA ASN A 61 20.19 -7.00 12.38
C ASN A 61 20.49 -6.76 10.90
N ASP A 62 21.67 -6.26 10.55
CA ASP A 62 22.08 -6.09 9.15
C ASP A 62 22.19 -7.45 8.45
N GLU A 63 22.75 -8.48 9.11
CA GLU A 63 22.81 -9.84 8.56
C GLU A 63 21.42 -10.47 8.42
N PHE A 64 20.54 -10.27 9.40
CA PHE A 64 19.15 -10.75 9.35
C PHE A 64 18.37 -10.08 8.20
N VAL A 65 18.50 -8.76 8.06
CA VAL A 65 17.86 -7.99 6.99
C VAL A 65 18.45 -8.39 5.64
N ASP A 66 19.77 -8.53 5.53
CA ASP A 66 20.43 -9.01 4.30
C ASP A 66 20.01 -10.43 3.94
N THR A 67 19.77 -11.31 4.91
CA THR A 67 19.26 -12.66 4.70
C THR A 67 17.82 -12.63 4.20
N ILE A 68 16.92 -11.89 4.87
CA ILE A 68 15.53 -11.69 4.44
C ILE A 68 15.47 -11.13 3.01
N ILE A 69 16.33 -10.15 2.71
CA ILE A 69 16.44 -9.56 1.38
C ILE A 69 16.92 -10.63 0.41
N SER A 70 18.01 -11.33 0.70
CA SER A 70 18.65 -12.30 -0.21
C SER A 70 17.80 -13.56 -0.45
N ASP A 71 16.97 -13.95 0.50
CA ASP A 71 16.03 -15.08 0.39
C ASP A 71 14.72 -14.69 -0.33
N GLY A 72 14.46 -13.39 -0.48
CA GLY A 72 13.32 -12.89 -1.22
C GLY A 72 13.45 -13.12 -2.72
N GLU A 73 12.32 -13.15 -3.45
CA GLU A 73 12.30 -13.15 -4.91
C GLU A 73 13.15 -11.99 -5.49
N PRO A 74 13.76 -12.12 -6.69
CA PRO A 74 14.63 -11.07 -7.26
C PRO A 74 13.98 -9.68 -7.35
N SER A 75 12.65 -9.62 -7.50
CA SER A 75 11.87 -8.38 -7.45
C SER A 75 11.83 -7.76 -6.05
N THR A 76 11.72 -8.57 -5.00
CA THR A 76 11.80 -8.13 -3.59
C THR A 76 13.22 -7.73 -3.21
N GLN A 77 14.24 -8.48 -3.67
CA GLN A 77 15.65 -8.08 -3.57
C GLN A 77 15.90 -6.71 -4.19
N LYS A 78 15.33 -6.47 -5.39
CA LYS A 78 15.45 -5.20 -6.10
C LYS A 78 14.60 -4.09 -5.50
N ALA A 79 13.49 -4.37 -4.82
CA ALA A 79 12.70 -3.35 -4.11
C ALA A 79 13.39 -2.95 -2.80
N PHE A 80 13.96 -3.92 -2.07
CA PHE A 80 14.73 -3.63 -0.87
C PHE A 80 16.08 -2.98 -1.20
N ARG A 81 16.83 -3.46 -2.21
CA ARG A 81 18.13 -2.87 -2.62
C ARG A 81 18.01 -1.69 -3.58
N GLY A 82 16.88 -1.55 -4.27
CA GLY A 82 16.62 -0.53 -5.27
C GLY A 82 15.60 0.48 -4.77
N ASN A 83 16.03 1.72 -4.67
CA ASN A 83 15.25 2.91 -4.37
C ASN A 83 14.43 2.98 -3.07
N ASP A 84 14.13 1.91 -2.33
CA ASP A 84 13.43 2.06 -1.03
C ASP A 84 14.38 2.01 0.19
N TYR A 85 15.49 1.24 0.17
CA TYR A 85 16.64 1.53 1.06
C TYR A 85 17.37 2.82 0.67
N HIS A 86 17.40 3.12 -0.64
CA HIS A 86 18.12 4.25 -1.22
C HIS A 86 17.20 5.37 -1.71
N ARG A 87 16.01 5.56 -1.09
CA ARG A 87 15.13 6.73 -1.35
C ARG A 87 15.73 8.01 -0.76
N PHE A 88 17.04 8.19 -0.92
CA PHE A 88 17.73 9.46 -0.87
C PHE A 88 17.84 9.93 -2.31
N ASN A 89 16.92 10.80 -2.70
CA ASN A 89 17.19 11.73 -3.79
C ASN A 89 18.51 12.45 -3.45
N PRO A 90 19.59 12.31 -4.24
CA PRO A 90 20.91 12.87 -3.90
C PRO A 90 20.90 14.40 -3.82
N THR A 91 19.82 15.06 -4.26
CA THR A 91 19.74 16.53 -4.23
C THR A 91 19.13 17.12 -2.96
N HIS A 92 18.54 16.32 -2.05
CA HIS A 92 17.76 16.90 -0.92
C HIS A 92 18.05 16.37 0.48
N LEU A 93 18.93 15.39 0.65
CA LEU A 93 19.36 14.99 1.97
C LEU A 93 20.87 14.85 1.97
N ARG A 94 21.51 15.80 2.65
CA ARG A 94 22.90 15.66 3.07
C ARG A 94 23.04 14.32 3.77
N VAL A 95 24.03 13.57 3.38
CA VAL A 95 24.58 12.44 4.13
C VAL A 95 24.82 12.91 5.56
N THR A 96 23.88 12.65 6.44
CA THR A 96 24.13 12.55 7.87
C THR A 96 24.10 11.08 8.22
N GLU A 97 24.84 10.71 9.24
CA GLU A 97 25.10 9.35 9.74
C GLU A 97 23.82 8.61 10.25
N ASP A 98 22.62 9.09 9.90
CA ASP A 98 21.32 8.54 10.31
C ASP A 98 20.75 7.63 9.21
N VAL A 99 21.23 6.40 9.15
CA VAL A 99 20.53 5.33 8.44
C VAL A 99 19.19 5.12 9.14
N ARG A 100 18.08 5.37 8.44
CA ARG A 100 16.75 5.08 9.01
C ARG A 100 16.67 3.57 9.28
N PRO A 101 16.20 3.16 10.47
CA PRO A 101 16.10 1.74 10.77
C PRO A 101 15.20 1.06 9.74
N GLY A 102 15.54 -0.20 9.43
CA GLY A 102 14.69 -1.02 8.59
C GLY A 102 13.29 -1.11 9.21
N ARG A 103 12.25 -1.10 8.37
CA ARG A 103 10.85 -1.11 8.80
C ARG A 103 10.06 -2.12 7.98
N GLY A 104 9.22 -2.90 8.64
CA GLY A 104 8.37 -3.90 7.99
C GLY A 104 6.95 -3.90 8.54
N ILE A 105 5.98 -4.27 7.71
CA ILE A 105 4.57 -4.41 8.10
C ILE A 105 4.24 -5.90 8.19
N VAL A 106 3.65 -6.31 9.31
CA VAL A 106 3.34 -7.72 9.60
C VAL A 106 1.89 -7.98 9.24
N LYS A 107 1.67 -8.81 8.20
CA LYS A 107 0.35 -9.15 7.65
C LYS A 107 0.03 -10.62 7.85
N GLN A 108 -1.24 -10.96 7.69
CA GLN A 108 -1.70 -12.35 7.61
C GLN A 108 -1.03 -13.06 6.44
N LEU A 109 -0.39 -14.19 6.75
CA LEU A 109 0.08 -15.13 5.75
C LEU A 109 -1.13 -15.80 5.09
N VAL A 110 -1.20 -15.70 3.77
CA VAL A 110 -2.21 -16.36 2.94
C VAL A 110 -1.46 -17.19 1.91
N GLN A 111 -1.70 -18.50 1.93
CA GLN A 111 -1.02 -19.46 1.06
C GLN A 111 -1.97 -19.92 -0.06
N ASP A 112 -1.40 -20.17 -1.23
CA ASP A 112 -2.05 -20.84 -2.37
C ASP A 112 -3.36 -20.17 -2.84
N LYS A 113 -3.45 -18.84 -2.71
CA LYS A 113 -4.57 -18.05 -3.24
C LYS A 113 -4.13 -17.24 -4.45
N PRO A 114 -4.96 -17.17 -5.51
CA PRO A 114 -4.72 -16.21 -6.58
C PRO A 114 -4.93 -14.78 -6.07
N GLU A 115 -4.49 -13.80 -6.84
CA GLU A 115 -4.72 -12.38 -6.61
C GLU A 115 -6.22 -12.12 -6.44
N PHE A 116 -7.03 -12.60 -7.40
CA PHE A 116 -8.48 -12.60 -7.35
C PHE A 116 -9.08 -13.56 -8.38
N ARG A 117 -10.40 -13.76 -8.30
CA ARG A 117 -11.21 -14.51 -9.27
C ARG A 117 -12.23 -13.58 -9.89
N ARG A 118 -12.70 -13.90 -11.09
CA ARG A 118 -13.74 -13.13 -11.78
C ARG A 118 -14.98 -12.84 -10.92
N SER A 119 -15.41 -13.83 -10.13
CA SER A 119 -16.57 -13.71 -9.23
C SER A 119 -16.38 -12.68 -8.11
N MET A 120 -15.14 -12.27 -7.82
CA MET A 120 -14.79 -11.31 -6.76
C MET A 120 -14.78 -9.87 -7.25
N ILE A 121 -14.67 -9.63 -8.56
CA ILE A 121 -14.58 -8.28 -9.17
C ILE A 121 -15.67 -7.32 -8.67
N PRO A 122 -16.96 -7.71 -8.61
CA PRO A 122 -18.00 -6.81 -8.11
C PRO A 122 -17.82 -6.41 -6.64
N GLN A 123 -17.23 -7.29 -5.82
CA GLN A 123 -16.94 -6.98 -4.43
C GLN A 123 -15.69 -6.12 -4.29
N MET A 124 -14.66 -6.35 -5.12
CA MET A 124 -13.45 -5.54 -5.13
C MET A 124 -13.75 -4.06 -5.44
N MET A 125 -14.64 -3.80 -6.41
CA MET A 125 -15.09 -2.43 -6.72
C MET A 125 -15.80 -1.78 -5.51
N LYS A 126 -16.72 -2.51 -4.87
CA LYS A 126 -17.40 -2.04 -3.66
C LYS A 126 -16.42 -1.77 -2.52
N ASP A 127 -15.38 -2.59 -2.39
CA ASP A 127 -14.34 -2.40 -1.38
C ASP A 127 -13.56 -1.10 -1.64
N ILE A 128 -13.26 -0.74 -2.90
CA ILE A 128 -12.64 0.55 -3.25
C ILE A 128 -13.55 1.72 -2.89
N GLU A 129 -14.84 1.67 -3.27
CA GLU A 129 -15.80 2.71 -2.89
C GLU A 129 -15.91 2.86 -1.36
N SER A 130 -15.88 1.74 -0.63
CA SER A 130 -15.88 1.73 0.81
C SER A 130 -14.61 2.36 1.39
N LEU A 131 -13.45 2.15 0.78
CA LEU A 131 -12.20 2.81 1.19
C LEU A 131 -12.27 4.32 0.99
N HIS A 132 -12.75 4.80 -0.16
CA HIS A 132 -12.93 6.22 -0.44
C HIS A 132 -13.84 6.88 0.60
N LYS A 133 -14.97 6.24 0.96
CA LYS A 133 -15.88 6.71 2.02
C LYS A 133 -15.23 6.83 3.40
N LEU A 134 -14.15 6.08 3.66
CA LEU A 134 -13.36 6.18 4.90
C LEU A 134 -12.25 7.23 4.82
N GLY A 135 -12.10 7.89 3.67
CA GLY A 135 -11.03 8.83 3.36
C GLY A 135 -9.71 8.13 3.06
N ILE A 136 -9.74 6.90 2.52
CA ILE A 136 -8.56 6.15 2.06
C ILE A 136 -8.65 6.03 0.54
N TYR A 137 -7.72 6.66 -0.17
CA TYR A 137 -7.56 6.56 -1.63
C TYR A 137 -6.27 5.78 -1.89
N VAL A 138 -6.29 4.78 -2.78
CA VAL A 138 -5.16 3.85 -3.00
C VAL A 138 -4.08 4.47 -3.90
N GLY A 139 -4.36 5.62 -4.52
CA GLY A 139 -3.39 6.44 -5.24
C GLY A 139 -2.97 5.82 -6.58
N GLY A 140 -3.94 5.18 -7.25
CA GLY A 140 -3.78 4.48 -8.53
C GLY A 140 -3.02 3.16 -8.41
N ASN A 141 -2.73 2.68 -7.20
CA ASN A 141 -2.00 1.42 -6.97
C ASN A 141 -2.92 0.18 -7.02
N ILE A 142 -3.91 0.21 -7.92
CA ILE A 142 -4.86 -0.88 -8.16
C ILE A 142 -4.29 -1.75 -9.29
N ARG A 143 -3.62 -2.84 -8.91
CA ARG A 143 -2.94 -3.79 -9.81
C ARG A 143 -3.05 -5.20 -9.26
N ALA A 144 -2.88 -6.22 -10.11
CA ALA A 144 -3.15 -7.61 -9.72
C ALA A 144 -2.36 -8.04 -8.47
N ASP A 145 -1.05 -7.75 -8.44
CA ASP A 145 -0.13 -8.02 -7.34
C ASP A 145 -0.40 -7.18 -6.07
N ALA A 146 -1.27 -6.16 -6.13
CA ALA A 146 -1.78 -5.46 -4.96
C ALA A 146 -2.97 -6.18 -4.30
N TYR A 147 -3.46 -7.29 -4.88
CA TYR A 147 -4.54 -8.10 -4.35
C TYR A 147 -4.08 -9.52 -3.99
N LEU A 148 -4.76 -10.11 -2.99
CA LEU A 148 -4.68 -11.53 -2.67
C LEU A 148 -6.04 -12.01 -2.17
N ASP A 149 -6.57 -13.09 -2.76
CA ASP A 149 -7.93 -13.60 -2.53
C ASP A 149 -9.03 -12.50 -2.64
N GLY A 150 -8.84 -11.55 -3.57
CA GLY A 150 -9.75 -10.42 -3.79
C GLY A 150 -9.65 -9.30 -2.75
N LYS A 151 -8.65 -9.31 -1.87
CA LYS A 151 -8.42 -8.27 -0.86
C LYS A 151 -7.14 -7.49 -1.13
N LEU A 152 -7.19 -6.18 -0.91
CA LEU A 152 -6.01 -5.32 -1.04
C LEU A 152 -4.96 -5.69 0.02
N ILE A 153 -3.72 -5.80 -0.45
CA ILE A 153 -2.54 -6.06 0.38
C ILE A 153 -1.53 -4.92 0.34
N ASP A 154 -1.63 -3.98 -0.59
CA ASP A 154 -0.63 -2.93 -0.81
C ASP A 154 -1.27 -1.54 -0.73
N PHE A 155 -0.94 -0.79 0.33
CA PHE A 155 -1.34 0.62 0.50
C PHE A 155 -0.13 1.56 0.49
N SER A 156 0.99 1.13 -0.09
CA SER A 156 2.25 1.91 -0.15
C SER A 156 2.13 3.26 -0.85
N ARG A 157 1.05 3.49 -1.61
CA ARG A 157 0.75 4.75 -2.29
C ARG A 157 -0.52 5.43 -1.80
N ALA A 158 -1.13 4.90 -0.74
CA ALA A 158 -2.44 5.36 -0.32
C ALA A 158 -2.38 6.76 0.32
N TRP A 159 -3.33 7.62 -0.07
CA TRP A 159 -3.61 8.87 0.62
C TRP A 159 -4.75 8.64 1.61
N THR A 160 -4.45 8.80 2.90
CA THR A 160 -5.45 8.70 3.97
C THR A 160 -5.72 10.09 4.56
N VAL A 161 -6.97 10.49 4.76
CA VAL A 161 -7.31 11.77 5.41
C VAL A 161 -6.83 11.77 6.88
N PRO A 162 -6.28 12.86 7.42
CA PRO A 162 -5.93 14.12 6.74
C PRO A 162 -4.67 13.95 5.86
N HIS A 163 -4.70 14.46 4.64
CA HIS A 163 -3.57 14.41 3.70
C HIS A 163 -3.47 15.71 2.92
N ASP A 164 -2.27 16.24 2.69
CA ASP A 164 -2.13 17.58 2.11
C ASP A 164 -2.72 17.68 0.69
N ARG A 165 -2.74 16.56 -0.07
CA ARG A 165 -3.43 16.48 -1.39
C ARG A 165 -4.95 16.35 -1.31
N LEU A 166 -5.49 15.89 -0.18
CA LEU A 166 -6.94 15.71 0.02
C LEU A 166 -7.55 16.89 0.79
N ASP A 167 -6.76 17.57 1.61
CA ASP A 167 -7.17 18.68 2.48
C ASP A 167 -6.95 20.07 1.81
N GLY A 168 -6.28 20.12 0.66
CA GLY A 168 -5.93 21.38 -0.06
C GLY A 168 -7.03 21.91 -1.00
N GLU A 169 -6.86 23.13 -1.52
CA GLU A 169 -7.82 23.82 -2.41
C GLU A 169 -8.02 23.16 -3.80
N MET A 170 -7.37 22.02 -4.08
CA MET A 170 -7.50 21.31 -5.35
C MET A 170 -8.69 20.34 -5.33
N GLY A 171 -9.89 20.91 -5.40
CA GLY A 171 -11.13 20.16 -5.63
C GLY A 171 -11.57 19.29 -4.46
N SER A 172 -12.78 18.71 -4.56
CA SER A 172 -13.18 17.71 -3.59
C SER A 172 -12.27 16.47 -3.74
N PRO A 173 -11.94 15.74 -2.66
CA PRO A 173 -11.22 14.47 -2.75
C PRO A 173 -11.78 13.51 -3.81
N ASP A 174 -13.08 13.64 -4.10
CA ASP A 174 -13.85 12.81 -5.02
C ASP A 174 -13.50 13.03 -6.51
N ASP A 175 -12.93 14.18 -6.91
CA ASP A 175 -12.87 14.53 -8.34
C ASP A 175 -11.63 14.02 -9.08
N LEU A 176 -10.45 14.01 -8.45
CA LEU A 176 -9.20 13.61 -9.10
C LEU A 176 -8.60 12.32 -8.52
N THR A 177 -8.64 12.17 -7.20
CA THR A 177 -7.99 11.03 -6.54
C THR A 177 -8.84 9.77 -6.59
N GLY A 178 -10.16 9.90 -6.51
CA GLY A 178 -11.08 8.80 -6.76
C GLY A 178 -11.03 8.31 -8.21
N PHE A 179 -10.87 9.22 -9.17
CA PHE A 179 -10.78 8.90 -10.59
C PHE A 179 -9.57 8.00 -10.91
N GLU A 180 -8.40 8.28 -10.33
CA GLU A 180 -7.19 7.46 -10.53
C GLU A 180 -7.38 6.00 -10.10
N ASP A 181 -8.06 5.75 -8.97
CA ASP A 181 -8.30 4.39 -8.48
C ASP A 181 -9.29 3.63 -9.38
N PHE A 182 -10.33 4.30 -9.87
CA PHE A 182 -11.32 3.68 -10.77
C PHE A 182 -10.75 3.41 -12.16
N GLU A 183 -9.98 4.34 -12.73
CA GLU A 183 -9.28 4.14 -14.01
C GLU A 183 -8.28 2.97 -13.89
N ALA A 184 -7.50 2.93 -12.80
CA ALA A 184 -6.60 1.81 -12.54
C ALA A 184 -7.35 0.48 -12.36
N PHE A 185 -8.55 0.49 -11.77
CA PHE A 185 -9.39 -0.69 -11.68
C PHE A 185 -9.89 -1.17 -13.04
N ASP A 186 -10.36 -0.26 -13.91
CA ASP A 186 -10.78 -0.62 -15.26
C ASP A 186 -9.63 -1.26 -16.05
N HIS A 187 -8.43 -0.68 -15.97
CA HIS A 187 -7.22 -1.26 -16.57
C HIS A 187 -6.85 -2.63 -15.99
N LEU A 188 -7.02 -2.83 -14.68
CA LEU A 188 -6.83 -4.13 -14.04
C LEU A 188 -7.78 -5.18 -14.63
N ILE A 189 -9.04 -4.83 -14.84
CA ILE A 189 -10.05 -5.74 -15.40
C ILE A 189 -9.79 -6.02 -16.87
N ASP A 190 -9.40 -5.02 -17.66
CA ASP A 190 -9.05 -5.18 -19.07
C ASP A 190 -7.88 -6.15 -19.24
N ARG A 191 -6.79 -5.96 -18.49
CA ARG A 191 -5.65 -6.88 -18.52
C ARG A 191 -6.04 -8.29 -18.08
N TRP A 192 -6.81 -8.41 -17.00
CA TRP A 192 -7.26 -9.72 -16.54
C TRP A 192 -8.10 -10.44 -17.61
N ASN A 193 -8.97 -9.70 -18.29
CA ASN A 193 -9.80 -10.21 -19.39
C ASN A 193 -8.94 -10.70 -20.57
N GLU A 194 -7.90 -9.97 -20.97
CA GLU A 194 -6.96 -10.36 -22.02
C GLU A 194 -6.21 -11.67 -21.67
N GLU A 195 -5.81 -11.83 -20.42
CA GLU A 195 -5.10 -13.00 -19.91
C GLU A 195 -6.01 -14.23 -19.72
N HIS A 196 -7.33 -14.04 -19.59
CA HIS A 196 -8.31 -15.08 -19.29
C HIS A 196 -9.45 -15.24 -20.33
N PRO A 197 -9.14 -15.42 -21.63
CA PRO A 197 -10.14 -15.38 -22.71
C PRO A 197 -11.23 -16.45 -22.59
N ARG A 198 -10.91 -17.65 -22.09
CA ARG A 198 -11.88 -18.76 -21.92
C ARG A 198 -12.96 -18.47 -20.87
N GLN A 199 -12.67 -17.60 -19.91
CA GLN A 199 -13.66 -17.19 -18.91
C GLN A 199 -14.63 -16.13 -19.45
N GLN A 200 -14.35 -15.56 -20.63
CA GLN A 200 -15.26 -14.72 -21.38
C GLN A 200 -16.24 -15.52 -22.25
N GLU A 201 -15.85 -16.69 -22.77
CA GLU A 201 -16.70 -17.50 -23.66
C GLU A 201 -17.98 -18.03 -22.99
N GLY A 202 -17.95 -18.27 -21.67
CA GLY A 202 -19.15 -18.62 -20.89
C GLY A 202 -20.24 -17.55 -20.95
N LEU A 203 -19.87 -16.26 -21.07
CA LEU A 203 -20.83 -15.15 -21.18
C LEU A 203 -21.56 -15.11 -22.53
N ARG A 204 -20.89 -15.53 -23.60
CA ARG A 204 -21.52 -15.56 -24.94
C ARG A 204 -22.53 -16.69 -25.06
N LYS A 205 -22.38 -17.76 -24.27
CA LYS A 205 -23.29 -18.92 -24.29
C LYS A 205 -24.50 -18.76 -23.37
N GLU A 206 -24.42 -17.96 -22.30
CA GLU A 206 -25.55 -17.68 -21.41
C GLU A 206 -26.45 -16.52 -21.89
N LYS A 207 -25.99 -15.74 -22.88
CA LYS A 207 -26.76 -14.66 -23.52
C LYS A 207 -27.33 -15.03 -24.91
N GLY A 208 -27.22 -16.29 -25.30
CA GLY A 208 -27.72 -16.83 -26.58
C GLY A 208 -28.98 -17.66 -26.40
#